data_AF-A0A101RSP4-F1
#
_entry.id   AF-A0A101RSP4-F1
#
_cell.length_a   1.000
_cell.length_b   1.000
_cell.length_c   1.000
_cell.angle_alpha   90.00
_cell.angle_beta   90.00
_cell.angle_gamma   90.00
#
_symmetry.space_group_name_H-M   'P 1'
#
loop_
_entity.id
_entity.type
_entity.pdbx_description
1 polymer ?
#
loop_
_entity_poly.entity_id
_entity_poly.type
_entity_poly.pdbx_seq_one_letter_code
_entity_poly.pdbx_strand_id
1 'polypeptide(L)'
;MRAAMLLAALALPASLLTTPSASAAGSLTMLGADVSTAQRALDLGAKYYDASGTAKDPLDILKGLGVNYVRLRVWNNPASGYNNKAKVLSYAKQVKAKGLKLLVDFHYSDTWADPGNQNKPAAWAGHNISQLQTDVYNYTYDVCNSLKSQGTTPDSVQIGNEINVGMLWNEGKVVNNDFTNLSLLLKSGYNATKACNSGTQVIIHTADADSDANARWFYDGIKAKGVSWDITGLSYYCPWHGTIANMGSVVADMKSRYGKNVIIAETAYPFTSANADSTANSITSGCSGYPLSWQGQADNFTAVQNAARSNGAIGVFYWEPTWYAVTGNGWDPTNINNSGNGWDNMAVFNWTGNVNPNIKWTP
;
A
#
# COMPACT_ATOMS: atom_id res chain seq x y z
N MET A 1 71.73 -8.47 51.50
CA MET A 1 70.67 -7.43 51.42
C MET A 1 70.02 -7.53 50.05
N ARG A 2 68.73 -7.90 50.01
CA ARG A 2 68.01 -8.25 48.78
C ARG A 2 67.47 -6.99 48.10
N ALA A 3 67.75 -6.83 46.81
CA ALA A 3 67.26 -5.74 45.97
C ALA A 3 65.80 -5.99 45.56
N ALA A 4 64.95 -4.97 45.72
CA ALA A 4 63.55 -4.98 45.32
C ALA A 4 63.41 -4.35 43.91
N MET A 5 62.90 -5.13 42.96
CA MET A 5 62.47 -4.65 41.64
C MET A 5 61.04 -4.08 41.76
N LEU A 6 60.84 -2.81 41.41
CA LEU A 6 59.53 -2.22 41.17
C LEU A 6 59.08 -2.54 39.73
N LEU A 7 57.96 -3.24 39.58
CA LEU A 7 57.24 -3.34 38.31
C LEU A 7 56.34 -2.11 38.14
N ALA A 8 56.56 -1.34 37.06
CA ALA A 8 55.64 -0.31 36.60
C ALA A 8 54.59 -0.96 35.67
N ALA A 9 53.32 -0.92 36.07
CA ALA A 9 52.20 -1.37 35.24
C ALA A 9 51.77 -0.24 34.28
N LEU A 10 51.92 -0.45 32.97
CA LEU A 10 51.35 0.40 31.94
C LEU A 10 49.84 0.11 31.81
N ALA A 11 49.00 1.10 32.10
CA ALA A 11 47.56 1.05 31.83
C ALA A 11 47.29 1.52 30.39
N LEU A 12 46.76 0.63 29.55
CA LEU A 12 46.22 0.98 28.24
C LEU A 12 44.84 1.66 28.40
N PRO A 13 44.54 2.74 27.66
CA PRO A 13 43.21 3.35 27.69
C PRO A 13 42.20 2.44 26.99
N ALA A 14 41.16 2.05 27.72
CA ALA A 14 40.02 1.32 27.18
C ALA A 14 39.18 2.26 26.30
N SER A 15 39.21 2.04 24.99
CA SER A 15 38.30 2.68 24.04
C SER A 15 36.87 2.25 24.36
N LEU A 16 36.06 3.17 24.90
CA LEU A 16 34.63 2.99 25.09
C LEU A 16 33.96 2.86 23.72
N LEU A 17 33.63 1.62 23.32
CA LEU A 17 32.69 1.34 22.24
C LEU A 17 31.34 1.89 22.67
N THR A 18 30.93 3.01 22.08
CA THR A 18 29.56 3.51 22.20
C THR A 18 28.65 2.53 21.47
N THR A 19 27.86 1.78 22.22
CA THR A 19 26.74 1.03 21.64
C THR A 19 25.78 2.06 21.03
N PRO A 20 25.35 1.88 19.77
CA PRO A 20 24.34 2.75 19.20
C PRO A 20 23.11 2.70 20.10
N SER A 21 22.64 3.86 20.57
CA SER A 21 21.39 3.95 21.31
C SER A 21 20.30 3.28 20.47
N ALA A 22 19.53 2.38 21.09
CA ALA A 22 18.31 1.87 20.50
C ALA A 22 17.48 3.09 20.08
N SER A 23 17.38 3.31 18.77
CA SER A 23 16.46 4.30 18.21
C SER A 23 15.12 4.04 18.88
N ALA A 24 14.55 5.04 19.57
CA ALA A 24 13.19 4.93 20.06
C ALA A 24 12.34 4.45 18.87
N ALA A 25 11.74 3.26 18.99
CA ALA A 25 10.98 2.70 17.89
C ALA A 25 9.95 3.75 17.46
N GLY A 26 9.90 4.05 16.16
CA GLY A 26 8.95 5.03 15.62
C GLY A 26 7.51 4.60 15.91
N SER A 27 6.53 5.46 15.62
CA SER A 27 5.11 5.08 15.65
C SER A 27 4.56 5.04 14.23
N LEU A 28 3.72 4.04 13.94
CA LEU A 28 2.88 3.99 12.76
C LEU A 28 1.78 5.05 12.89
N THR A 29 1.82 6.03 12.01
CA THR A 29 0.83 7.12 11.92
C THR A 29 -0.17 6.92 10.79
N MET A 30 0.15 6.08 9.80
CA MET A 30 -0.75 5.67 8.72
C MET A 30 -1.17 4.22 8.94
N LEU A 31 -2.22 4.04 9.74
CA LEU A 31 -2.86 2.76 10.04
C LEU A 31 -3.97 2.53 9.02
N GLY A 32 -3.61 1.87 7.93
CA GLY A 32 -4.35 1.93 6.67
C GLY A 32 -5.16 0.68 6.34
N ALA A 33 -6.25 0.88 5.60
CA ALA A 33 -6.99 -0.19 4.93
C ALA A 33 -7.37 0.25 3.50
N ASP A 34 -7.09 -0.57 2.49
CA ASP A 34 -7.68 -0.41 1.16
C ASP A 34 -9.06 -1.04 1.15
N VAL A 35 -10.12 -0.25 0.98
CA VAL A 35 -11.51 -0.73 1.03
C VAL A 35 -12.24 -0.40 -0.26
N SER A 36 -11.54 -0.42 -1.39
CA SER A 36 -12.11 0.04 -2.65
C SER A 36 -13.27 -0.84 -3.14
N THR A 37 -13.29 -2.14 -2.79
CA THR A 37 -14.46 -3.00 -3.10
C THR A 37 -15.66 -2.77 -2.18
N ALA A 38 -15.49 -2.14 -1.02
CA ALA A 38 -16.53 -2.05 0.01
C ALA A 38 -17.79 -1.33 -0.49
N GLN A 39 -17.63 -0.27 -1.30
CA GLN A 39 -18.77 0.46 -1.85
C GLN A 39 -19.67 -0.45 -2.69
N ARG A 40 -19.09 -1.28 -3.56
CA ARG A 40 -19.86 -2.21 -4.38
C ARG A 40 -20.50 -3.30 -3.53
N ALA A 41 -19.77 -3.84 -2.55
CA ALA A 41 -20.33 -4.82 -1.63
C ALA A 41 -21.59 -4.28 -0.92
N LEU A 42 -21.53 -3.04 -0.43
CA LEU A 42 -22.66 -2.36 0.21
C LEU A 42 -23.82 -2.10 -0.77
N ASP A 43 -23.54 -1.64 -1.99
CA ASP A 43 -24.54 -1.46 -3.06
C ASP A 43 -25.25 -2.80 -3.40
N LEU A 44 -24.59 -3.94 -3.19
CA LEU A 44 -25.13 -5.30 -3.35
C LEU A 44 -25.77 -5.88 -2.08
N GLY A 45 -25.85 -5.12 -0.99
CA GLY A 45 -26.50 -5.52 0.25
C GLY A 45 -25.64 -6.33 1.21
N ALA A 46 -24.31 -6.31 1.06
CA ALA A 46 -23.38 -6.87 2.04
C ALA A 46 -23.62 -6.26 3.43
N LYS A 47 -23.44 -7.09 4.47
CA LYS A 47 -23.59 -6.68 5.87
C LYS A 47 -22.31 -7.01 6.61
N TYR A 48 -21.89 -6.10 7.47
CA TYR A 48 -20.69 -6.25 8.29
C TYR A 48 -21.06 -6.18 9.76
N TYR A 49 -20.40 -6.99 10.57
CA TYR A 49 -20.68 -7.15 11.99
C TYR A 49 -19.38 -7.02 12.79
N ASP A 50 -19.44 -6.27 13.88
CA ASP A 50 -18.33 -6.16 14.82
C ASP A 50 -18.16 -7.45 15.65
N ALA A 51 -17.16 -7.47 16.53
CA ALA A 51 -16.86 -8.64 17.37
C ALA A 51 -18.00 -9.02 18.35
N SER A 52 -18.98 -8.15 18.57
CA SER A 52 -20.18 -8.45 19.37
C SER A 52 -21.34 -9.03 18.54
N GLY A 53 -21.16 -9.14 17.22
CA GLY A 53 -22.22 -9.52 16.28
C GLY A 53 -23.16 -8.37 15.92
N THR A 54 -22.80 -7.11 16.23
CA THR A 54 -23.65 -5.96 15.92
C THR A 54 -23.37 -5.47 14.50
N ALA A 55 -24.44 -5.37 13.69
CA ALA A 55 -24.35 -4.84 12.33
C ALA A 55 -23.92 -3.37 12.35
N LYS A 56 -22.84 -3.04 11.63
CA LYS A 56 -22.28 -1.69 11.53
C LYS A 56 -21.72 -1.44 10.14
N ASP A 57 -21.50 -0.16 9.83
CA ASP A 57 -20.73 0.24 8.66
C ASP A 57 -19.30 -0.32 8.77
N PRO A 58 -18.75 -0.93 7.71
CA PRO A 58 -17.41 -1.52 7.75
C PRO A 58 -16.31 -0.51 8.12
N LEU A 59 -16.44 0.77 7.73
CA LEU A 59 -15.49 1.82 8.11
C LEU A 59 -15.53 2.11 9.61
N ASP A 60 -16.70 2.04 10.25
CA ASP A 60 -16.81 2.22 11.71
C ASP A 60 -16.19 1.03 12.46
N ILE A 61 -16.39 -0.18 11.96
CA ILE A 61 -15.76 -1.39 12.52
C ILE A 61 -14.24 -1.27 12.42
N LEU A 62 -13.72 -1.00 11.21
CA LEU A 62 -12.28 -0.85 10.97
C LEU A 62 -11.67 0.28 11.82
N LYS A 63 -12.35 1.42 11.94
CA LYS A 63 -11.93 2.51 12.84
C LYS A 63 -11.87 2.07 14.29
N GLY A 64 -12.84 1.29 14.76
CA GLY A 64 -12.82 0.67 16.09
C GLY A 64 -11.69 -0.35 16.29
N LEU A 65 -11.12 -0.89 15.22
CA LEU A 65 -9.93 -1.75 15.24
C LEU A 65 -8.60 -0.98 15.14
N GLY A 66 -8.65 0.36 15.00
CA GLY A 66 -7.49 1.23 14.96
C GLY A 66 -7.18 1.86 13.59
N VAL A 67 -7.96 1.55 12.54
CA VAL A 67 -7.77 2.17 11.22
C VAL A 67 -7.98 3.68 11.32
N ASN A 68 -7.02 4.44 10.80
CA ASN A 68 -7.08 5.90 10.72
C ASN A 68 -6.92 6.43 9.29
N TYR A 69 -6.64 5.55 8.33
CA TYR A 69 -6.38 5.86 6.93
C TYR A 69 -7.12 4.89 6.01
N VAL A 70 -7.78 5.40 4.99
CA VAL A 70 -8.40 4.61 3.93
C VAL A 70 -7.68 4.85 2.62
N ARG A 71 -7.28 3.76 1.95
CA ARG A 71 -6.79 3.76 0.58
C ARG A 71 -7.95 3.43 -0.37
N LEU A 72 -8.07 4.20 -1.45
CA LEU A 72 -9.02 3.95 -2.53
C LEU A 72 -8.30 3.98 -3.86
N ARG A 73 -8.34 2.86 -4.61
CA ARG A 73 -7.88 2.85 -5.99
C ARG A 73 -8.83 3.60 -6.91
N VAL A 74 -8.25 4.24 -7.92
CA VAL A 74 -8.97 4.91 -8.99
C VAL A 74 -8.46 4.44 -10.36
N TRP A 75 -9.39 3.88 -11.13
CA TRP A 75 -9.26 3.55 -12.54
C TRP A 75 -9.84 4.66 -13.40
N ASN A 76 -9.30 4.83 -14.60
CA ASN A 76 -9.70 5.89 -15.53
C ASN A 76 -11.13 5.70 -16.04
N ASN A 77 -11.40 4.57 -16.69
CA ASN A 77 -12.70 4.23 -17.25
C ASN A 77 -12.98 2.71 -17.19
N PRO A 78 -13.19 2.16 -15.99
CA PRO A 78 -13.44 0.73 -15.81
C PRO A 78 -14.83 0.30 -16.30
N ALA A 79 -14.87 -0.83 -17.01
CA ALA A 79 -16.10 -1.41 -17.56
C ALA A 79 -17.18 -1.70 -16.51
N SER A 80 -16.79 -1.95 -15.26
CA SER A 80 -17.70 -2.22 -14.15
C SER A 80 -18.49 -1.01 -13.68
N GLY A 81 -18.03 0.21 -13.99
CA GLY A 81 -18.55 1.46 -13.42
C GLY A 81 -18.18 1.70 -11.95
N TYR A 82 -17.30 0.88 -11.36
CA TYR A 82 -16.78 1.02 -9.99
C TYR A 82 -15.29 1.36 -9.97
N ASN A 83 -14.80 1.93 -8.86
CA ASN A 83 -13.43 2.46 -8.74
C ASN A 83 -13.08 3.54 -9.77
N ASN A 84 -14.06 4.18 -10.41
CA ASN A 84 -13.83 5.37 -11.23
C ASN A 84 -13.86 6.64 -10.37
N LYS A 85 -13.50 7.78 -10.96
CA LYS A 85 -13.57 9.10 -10.30
C LYS A 85 -14.88 9.32 -9.54
N ALA A 86 -16.04 9.10 -10.18
CA ALA A 86 -17.34 9.37 -9.57
C ALA A 86 -17.59 8.53 -8.30
N LYS A 87 -17.21 7.24 -8.34
CA LYS A 87 -17.34 6.33 -7.20
C LYS A 87 -16.37 6.68 -6.07
N VAL A 88 -15.12 7.02 -6.40
CA VAL A 88 -14.13 7.50 -5.43
C VAL A 88 -14.60 8.79 -4.74
N LEU A 89 -15.11 9.78 -5.49
CA LEU A 89 -15.66 11.01 -4.90
C LEU A 89 -16.82 10.72 -3.94
N SER A 90 -17.73 9.83 -4.35
CA SER A 90 -18.88 9.46 -3.52
C SER A 90 -18.43 8.79 -2.21
N TYR A 91 -17.51 7.83 -2.29
CA TYR A 91 -17.07 7.08 -1.11
C TYR A 91 -16.14 7.89 -0.21
N ALA A 92 -15.32 8.79 -0.78
CA ALA A 92 -14.48 9.72 -0.03
C ALA A 92 -15.27 10.60 0.95
N LYS A 93 -16.53 10.96 0.63
CA LYS A 93 -17.39 11.69 1.57
C LYS A 93 -17.65 10.87 2.84
N GLN A 94 -17.91 9.57 2.70
CA GLN A 94 -18.14 8.68 3.84
C GLN A 94 -16.86 8.50 4.67
N VAL A 95 -15.73 8.30 4.00
CA VAL A 95 -14.41 8.20 4.64
C VAL A 95 -14.11 9.44 5.50
N LYS A 96 -14.22 10.65 4.92
CA LYS A 96 -13.90 11.89 5.64
C LYS A 96 -14.95 12.25 6.69
N ALA A 97 -16.24 11.95 6.46
CA ALA A 97 -17.29 12.16 7.47
C ALA A 97 -17.05 11.32 8.75
N LYS A 98 -16.40 10.15 8.63
CA LYS A 98 -15.99 9.32 9.76
C LYS A 98 -14.66 9.75 10.37
N GLY A 99 -14.04 10.83 9.89
CA GLY A 99 -12.77 11.37 10.40
C GLY A 99 -11.54 10.53 10.01
N LEU A 100 -11.66 9.66 9.01
CA LEU A 100 -10.54 8.88 8.48
C LEU A 100 -9.76 9.74 7.47
N LYS A 101 -8.44 9.52 7.38
CA LYS A 101 -7.60 10.09 6.32
C LYS A 101 -7.81 9.34 5.00
N LEU A 102 -7.54 10.01 3.88
CA LEU A 102 -7.77 9.47 2.54
C LEU A 102 -6.48 9.42 1.72
N LEU A 103 -6.14 8.23 1.22
CA LEU A 103 -5.12 7.97 0.22
C LEU A 103 -5.83 7.59 -1.08
N VAL A 104 -5.58 8.32 -2.17
CA VAL A 104 -6.09 7.97 -3.50
C VAL A 104 -4.98 7.35 -4.32
N ASP A 105 -5.19 6.12 -4.79
CA ASP A 105 -4.25 5.39 -5.60
C ASP A 105 -4.62 5.43 -7.08
N PHE A 106 -3.84 6.18 -7.87
CA PHE A 106 -4.03 6.26 -9.30
C PHE A 106 -3.31 5.11 -10.01
N HIS A 107 -4.07 4.16 -10.51
CA HIS A 107 -3.53 3.08 -11.33
C HIS A 107 -3.10 3.55 -12.73
N TYR A 108 -3.68 4.65 -13.22
CA TYR A 108 -3.52 5.10 -14.61
C TYR A 108 -3.81 3.99 -15.63
N SER A 109 -4.91 3.28 -15.42
CA SER A 109 -5.40 2.16 -16.23
C SER A 109 -6.92 2.10 -16.10
N ASP A 110 -7.59 1.43 -17.04
CA ASP A 110 -9.02 1.12 -16.96
C ASP A 110 -9.30 -0.13 -16.09
N THR A 111 -8.26 -0.82 -15.65
CA THR A 111 -8.33 -2.05 -14.86
C THR A 111 -7.10 -2.15 -13.95
N TRP A 112 -6.89 -3.32 -13.35
CA TRP A 112 -5.72 -3.65 -12.53
C TRP A 112 -4.40 -3.16 -13.15
N ALA A 113 -3.55 -2.64 -12.28
CA ALA A 113 -2.17 -2.26 -12.60
C ALA A 113 -1.29 -2.92 -11.53
N ASP A 114 -0.34 -3.71 -11.96
CA ASP A 114 0.52 -4.59 -11.15
C ASP A 114 1.88 -4.77 -11.88
N PRO A 115 2.87 -5.51 -11.34
CA PRO A 115 4.17 -5.68 -11.99
C PRO A 115 4.11 -6.32 -13.38
N GLY A 116 3.06 -7.08 -13.68
CA GLY A 116 2.81 -7.73 -14.97
C GLY A 116 1.89 -6.95 -15.92
N ASN A 117 1.08 -6.02 -15.40
CA ASN A 117 0.08 -5.27 -16.15
C ASN A 117 0.16 -3.76 -15.88
N GLN A 118 0.45 -2.95 -16.89
CA GLN A 118 0.49 -1.48 -16.78
C GLN A 118 -0.13 -0.82 -18.02
N ASN A 119 -1.23 -1.38 -18.50
CA ASN A 119 -1.86 -0.98 -19.76
C ASN A 119 -2.38 0.47 -19.69
N LYS A 120 -2.21 1.20 -20.79
CA LYS A 120 -2.83 2.53 -20.93
C LYS A 120 -4.36 2.40 -20.88
N PRO A 121 -5.07 3.38 -20.30
CA PRO A 121 -6.50 3.55 -20.51
C PRO A 121 -6.81 3.60 -22.00
N ALA A 122 -7.99 3.12 -22.41
CA ALA A 122 -8.40 3.07 -23.81
C ALA A 122 -8.35 4.46 -24.47
N ALA A 123 -8.71 5.51 -23.71
CA ALA A 123 -8.64 6.90 -24.17
C ALA A 123 -7.22 7.38 -24.51
N TRP A 124 -6.19 6.72 -23.99
CA TRP A 124 -4.77 7.10 -24.15
C TRP A 124 -3.99 6.09 -24.99
N ALA A 125 -4.66 5.09 -25.59
CA ALA A 125 -4.00 3.98 -26.28
C ALA A 125 -3.02 4.44 -27.39
N GLY A 126 -3.38 5.50 -28.12
CA GLY A 126 -2.56 6.08 -29.20
C GLY A 126 -1.65 7.24 -28.77
N HIS A 127 -1.62 7.59 -27.48
CA HIS A 127 -0.89 8.76 -27.01
C HIS A 127 0.61 8.48 -26.85
N ASN A 128 1.43 9.42 -27.33
CA ASN A 128 2.89 9.40 -27.13
C ASN A 128 3.28 9.97 -25.74
N ILE A 129 4.57 9.92 -25.40
CA ILE A 129 5.04 10.35 -24.06
C ILE A 129 4.73 11.83 -23.72
N SER A 130 4.65 12.73 -24.71
CA SER A 130 4.29 14.13 -24.47
C SER A 130 2.80 14.28 -24.13
N GLN A 131 1.95 13.56 -24.86
CA GLN A 131 0.52 13.50 -24.57
C GLN A 131 0.27 12.84 -23.21
N LEU A 132 0.92 11.72 -22.91
CA LEU A 132 0.75 11.01 -21.63
C LEU A 132 1.19 11.84 -20.41
N GLN A 133 2.18 12.71 -20.52
CA GLN A 133 2.50 13.67 -19.46
C GLN A 133 1.31 14.60 -19.17
N THR A 134 0.69 15.12 -20.24
CA THR A 134 -0.49 15.98 -20.16
C THR A 134 -1.68 15.22 -19.58
N ASP A 135 -1.88 13.98 -20.01
CA ASP A 135 -2.96 13.12 -19.52
C ASP A 135 -2.82 12.79 -18.04
N VAL A 136 -1.63 12.36 -17.61
CA VAL A 136 -1.33 12.09 -16.19
C VAL A 136 -1.53 13.34 -15.36
N TYR A 137 -1.04 14.50 -15.81
CA TYR A 137 -1.23 15.76 -15.11
C TYR A 137 -2.73 16.09 -14.97
N ASN A 138 -3.45 16.13 -16.08
CA ASN A 138 -4.85 16.54 -16.11
C ASN A 138 -5.73 15.60 -15.30
N TYR A 139 -5.56 14.29 -15.44
CA TYR A 139 -6.36 13.31 -14.72
C TYR A 139 -6.11 13.37 -13.20
N THR A 140 -4.85 13.47 -12.80
CA THR A 140 -4.49 13.58 -11.37
C THR A 140 -5.04 14.87 -10.76
N TYR A 141 -4.86 16.00 -11.48
CA TYR A 141 -5.36 17.30 -11.03
C TYR A 141 -6.89 17.30 -10.94
N ASP A 142 -7.59 16.76 -11.94
CA ASP A 142 -9.04 16.71 -12.00
C ASP A 142 -9.64 15.92 -10.83
N VAL A 143 -9.16 14.70 -10.58
CA VAL A 143 -9.63 13.88 -9.45
C VAL A 143 -9.31 14.56 -8.11
N CYS A 144 -8.07 15.00 -7.91
CA CYS A 144 -7.65 15.65 -6.66
C CYS A 144 -8.44 16.95 -6.42
N ASN A 145 -8.58 17.80 -7.43
CA ASN A 145 -9.27 19.09 -7.31
C ASN A 145 -10.77 18.90 -7.09
N SER A 146 -11.37 17.86 -7.69
CA SER A 146 -12.78 17.54 -7.45
C SER A 146 -12.99 17.06 -6.00
N LEU A 147 -12.10 16.23 -5.46
CA LEU A 147 -12.11 15.82 -4.05
C LEU A 147 -11.94 17.04 -3.12
N LYS A 148 -11.01 17.94 -3.42
CA LYS A 148 -10.80 19.18 -2.67
C LYS A 148 -12.05 20.07 -2.69
N SER A 149 -12.66 20.24 -3.86
CA SER A 149 -13.84 21.10 -4.06
C SER A 149 -15.06 20.61 -3.27
N GLN A 150 -15.19 19.30 -3.03
CA GLN A 150 -16.24 18.73 -2.20
C GLN A 150 -15.87 18.60 -0.70
N GLY A 151 -14.75 19.19 -0.27
CA GLY A 151 -14.32 19.17 1.13
C GLY A 151 -13.66 17.85 1.58
N THR A 152 -13.28 16.97 0.65
CA THR A 152 -12.64 15.68 0.93
C THR A 152 -11.23 15.62 0.36
N THR A 153 -10.45 16.71 0.50
CA THR A 153 -9.06 16.77 0.01
C THR A 153 -8.28 15.52 0.43
N PRO A 154 -7.60 14.83 -0.50
CA PRO A 154 -6.80 13.66 -0.16
C PRO A 154 -5.61 14.07 0.73
N ASP A 155 -5.38 13.28 1.77
CA ASP A 155 -4.24 13.43 2.67
C ASP A 155 -2.94 12.95 1.98
N SER A 156 -3.06 11.90 1.17
CA SER A 156 -2.01 11.37 0.29
C SER A 156 -2.59 10.97 -1.07
N VAL A 157 -1.74 10.94 -2.09
CA VAL A 157 -2.02 10.29 -3.37
C VAL A 157 -0.86 9.39 -3.77
N GLN A 158 -1.14 8.31 -4.46
CA GLN A 158 -0.15 7.41 -5.03
C GLN A 158 -0.17 7.53 -6.56
N ILE A 159 1.00 7.74 -7.15
CA ILE A 159 1.17 7.96 -8.60
C ILE A 159 1.65 6.66 -9.23
N GLY A 160 0.69 5.86 -9.73
CA GLY A 160 0.91 4.51 -10.24
C GLY A 160 0.79 3.46 -9.14
N ASN A 161 0.36 2.25 -9.50
CA ASN A 161 0.33 1.10 -8.60
C ASN A 161 1.33 0.04 -9.04
N GLU A 162 2.19 -0.40 -8.09
CA GLU A 162 3.22 -1.43 -8.29
C GLU A 162 3.98 -1.26 -9.62
N ILE A 163 4.53 -0.06 -9.81
CA ILE A 163 5.14 0.36 -11.08
C ILE A 163 6.56 -0.17 -11.24
N ASN A 164 6.84 -1.40 -10.78
CA ASN A 164 8.17 -1.99 -10.66
C ASN A 164 8.99 -1.80 -11.93
N VAL A 165 8.38 -1.93 -13.12
CA VAL A 165 9.06 -1.69 -14.42
C VAL A 165 8.38 -0.59 -15.26
N GLY A 166 7.76 0.38 -14.59
CA GLY A 166 7.13 1.56 -15.16
C GLY A 166 5.60 1.51 -15.16
N MET A 167 4.97 2.47 -15.84
CA MET A 167 3.51 2.63 -15.96
C MET A 167 3.15 3.02 -17.39
N LEU A 168 1.87 2.90 -17.79
CA LEU A 168 1.40 3.34 -19.12
C LEU A 168 2.24 2.75 -20.27
N TRP A 169 2.31 1.42 -20.33
CA TRP A 169 3.13 0.71 -21.30
C TRP A 169 2.60 0.90 -22.73
N ASN A 170 3.48 1.02 -23.73
CA ASN A 170 4.95 0.84 -23.65
C ASN A 170 5.73 2.14 -23.40
N GLU A 171 5.10 3.30 -23.52
CA GLU A 171 5.79 4.61 -23.48
C GLU A 171 6.45 4.86 -22.13
N GLY A 172 5.80 4.52 -21.02
CA GLY A 172 6.37 4.69 -19.68
C GLY A 172 7.03 3.44 -19.11
N LYS A 173 7.27 2.40 -19.92
CA LYS A 173 8.00 1.20 -19.50
C LYS A 173 9.48 1.50 -19.35
N VAL A 174 10.11 0.98 -18.30
CA VAL A 174 11.58 1.04 -18.14
C VAL A 174 12.20 -0.09 -18.97
N VAL A 175 12.99 0.28 -19.98
CA VAL A 175 13.70 -0.66 -20.86
C VAL A 175 15.17 -0.27 -20.88
N ASN A 176 16.07 -1.25 -20.81
CA ASN A 176 17.53 -1.03 -20.80
C ASN A 176 18.00 -0.02 -19.74
N ASN A 177 17.40 -0.06 -18.54
CA ASN A 177 17.64 0.89 -17.44
C ASN A 177 17.35 2.36 -17.79
N ASP A 178 16.55 2.65 -18.83
CA ASP A 178 16.15 4.02 -19.14
C ASP A 178 14.87 4.41 -18.40
N PHE A 179 15.05 5.21 -17.35
CA PHE A 179 13.97 5.76 -16.53
C PHE A 179 13.39 7.08 -17.09
N THR A 180 13.86 7.57 -18.25
CA THR A 180 13.50 8.91 -18.77
C THR A 180 11.99 9.10 -18.87
N ASN A 181 11.31 8.22 -19.61
CA ASN A 181 9.87 8.39 -19.85
C ASN A 181 9.04 8.19 -18.58
N LEU A 182 9.34 7.15 -17.79
CA LEU A 182 8.70 6.95 -16.49
C LEU A 182 8.81 8.21 -15.62
N SER A 183 10.00 8.81 -15.58
CA SER A 183 10.26 9.99 -14.74
C SER A 183 9.47 11.23 -15.19
N LEU A 184 9.21 11.37 -16.49
CA LEU A 184 8.36 12.44 -17.02
C LEU A 184 6.90 12.30 -16.54
N LEU A 185 6.38 11.06 -16.52
CA LEU A 185 5.04 10.75 -16.03
C LEU A 185 4.93 10.99 -14.52
N LEU A 186 5.91 10.50 -13.74
CA LEU A 186 5.95 10.67 -12.28
C LEU A 186 6.03 12.15 -11.88
N LYS A 187 6.85 12.95 -12.57
CA LYS A 187 6.89 14.42 -12.37
C LYS A 187 5.56 15.07 -12.69
N SER A 188 4.87 14.63 -13.74
CA SER A 188 3.55 15.16 -14.11
C SER A 188 2.50 14.89 -13.02
N GLY A 189 2.45 13.65 -12.49
CA GLY A 189 1.57 13.29 -11.38
C GLY A 189 1.90 14.03 -10.08
N TYR A 190 3.19 14.15 -9.74
CA TYR A 190 3.63 14.94 -8.58
C TYR A 190 3.22 16.41 -8.71
N ASN A 191 3.50 17.04 -9.86
CA ASN A 191 3.17 18.45 -10.09
C ASN A 191 1.66 18.71 -10.06
N ALA A 192 0.85 17.83 -10.65
CA ALA A 192 -0.61 17.92 -10.59
C ALA A 192 -1.13 17.85 -9.15
N THR A 193 -0.56 16.94 -8.35
CA THR A 193 -0.90 16.82 -6.93
C THR A 193 -0.60 18.11 -6.19
N LYS A 194 0.62 18.65 -6.33
CA LYS A 194 1.02 19.87 -5.64
C LYS A 194 0.25 21.10 -6.12
N ALA A 195 -0.14 21.15 -7.39
CA ALA A 195 -1.01 22.20 -7.94
C ALA A 195 -2.43 22.14 -7.36
N CYS A 196 -2.99 20.93 -7.16
CA CYS A 196 -4.28 20.75 -6.49
C CYS A 196 -4.20 21.16 -5.01
N ASN A 197 -3.22 20.61 -4.28
CA ASN A 197 -2.99 20.90 -2.86
C ASN A 197 -1.54 20.60 -2.47
N SER A 198 -0.76 21.63 -2.13
CA SER A 198 0.67 21.50 -1.80
C SER A 198 0.94 20.64 -0.56
N GLY A 199 -0.03 20.54 0.36
CA GLY A 199 0.06 19.71 1.57
C GLY A 199 -0.19 18.22 1.35
N THR A 200 -0.80 17.82 0.23
CA THR A 200 -1.07 16.40 -0.08
C THR A 200 0.25 15.67 -0.34
N GLN A 201 0.48 14.57 0.38
CA GLN A 201 1.70 13.78 0.22
C GLN A 201 1.65 12.95 -1.07
N VAL A 202 2.77 12.83 -1.76
CA VAL A 202 2.90 12.03 -2.99
C VAL A 202 3.67 10.75 -2.69
N ILE A 203 3.04 9.62 -2.99
CA ILE A 203 3.58 8.28 -2.82
C ILE A 203 3.96 7.70 -4.19
N ILE A 204 5.12 7.05 -4.25
CA ILE A 204 5.52 6.19 -5.36
C ILE A 204 5.61 4.76 -4.81
N HIS A 205 5.03 3.80 -5.51
CA HIS A 205 4.79 2.45 -5.00
C HIS A 205 5.36 1.37 -5.92
N THR A 206 6.14 0.44 -5.37
CA THR A 206 6.58 -0.80 -6.04
C THR A 206 6.33 -2.04 -5.19
N ALA A 207 6.24 -3.20 -5.81
CA ALA A 207 6.14 -4.49 -5.12
C ALA A 207 7.50 -5.09 -4.71
N ASP A 208 8.50 -4.25 -4.40
CA ASP A 208 9.90 -4.69 -4.22
C ASP A 208 10.33 -4.85 -2.74
N ALA A 209 9.41 -5.23 -1.84
CA ALA A 209 9.79 -5.54 -0.44
C ALA A 209 10.59 -6.85 -0.30
N ASP A 210 10.80 -7.55 -1.41
CA ASP A 210 11.54 -8.81 -1.53
C ASP A 210 13.06 -8.59 -1.63
N SER A 211 13.51 -7.45 -2.12
CA SER A 211 14.90 -7.25 -2.50
C SER A 211 15.36 -5.80 -2.43
N ASP A 212 16.38 -5.55 -1.60
CA ASP A 212 17.13 -4.28 -1.60
C ASP A 212 17.60 -3.90 -3.00
N ALA A 213 18.05 -4.88 -3.81
CA ALA A 213 18.57 -4.61 -5.14
C ALA A 213 17.48 -4.12 -6.10
N ASN A 214 16.29 -4.74 -6.05
CA ASN A 214 15.15 -4.34 -6.89
C ASN A 214 14.65 -2.95 -6.49
N ALA A 215 14.42 -2.74 -5.19
CA ALA A 215 13.96 -1.46 -4.67
C ALA A 215 14.98 -0.34 -4.97
N ARG A 216 16.28 -0.56 -4.73
CA ARG A 216 17.33 0.42 -5.07
C ARG A 216 17.37 0.71 -6.56
N TRP A 217 17.33 -0.31 -7.42
CA TRP A 217 17.36 -0.12 -8.87
C TRP A 217 16.25 0.83 -9.33
N PHE A 218 15.03 0.63 -8.85
CA PHE A 218 13.90 1.49 -9.19
C PHE A 218 14.05 2.91 -8.62
N TYR A 219 14.25 3.03 -7.30
CA TYR A 219 14.25 4.34 -6.63
C TYR A 219 15.50 5.17 -6.95
N ASP A 220 16.67 4.55 -7.17
CA ASP A 220 17.85 5.23 -7.69
C ASP A 220 17.62 5.71 -9.13
N GLY A 221 16.96 4.89 -9.96
CA GLY A 221 16.62 5.20 -11.33
C GLY A 221 15.77 6.48 -11.46
N ILE A 222 14.66 6.56 -10.73
CA ILE A 222 13.80 7.75 -10.76
C ILE A 222 14.47 8.97 -10.09
N LYS A 223 15.27 8.76 -9.03
CA LYS A 223 16.01 9.84 -8.36
C LYS A 223 17.05 10.45 -9.28
N ALA A 224 17.79 9.63 -10.02
CA ALA A 224 18.79 10.09 -10.98
C ALA A 224 18.19 10.96 -12.09
N LYS A 225 16.90 10.77 -12.40
CA LYS A 225 16.14 11.60 -13.34
C LYS A 225 15.46 12.80 -12.68
N GLY A 226 15.65 13.02 -11.38
CA GLY A 226 15.13 14.17 -10.64
C GLY A 226 13.63 14.08 -10.31
N VAL A 227 13.08 12.88 -10.18
CA VAL A 227 11.70 12.69 -9.68
C VAL A 227 11.63 13.08 -8.21
N SER A 228 10.60 13.82 -7.83
CA SER A 228 10.28 14.15 -6.44
C SER A 228 9.12 13.27 -5.95
N TRP A 229 9.18 12.85 -4.69
CA TRP A 229 8.12 12.16 -3.97
C TRP A 229 8.32 12.34 -2.47
N ASP A 230 7.26 12.13 -1.68
CA ASP A 230 7.29 12.36 -0.23
C ASP A 230 7.43 11.04 0.54
N ILE A 231 6.78 9.97 0.07
CA ILE A 231 6.72 8.67 0.74
C ILE A 231 7.04 7.53 -0.25
N THR A 232 7.96 6.66 0.13
CA THR A 232 8.25 5.39 -0.57
C THR A 232 7.24 4.33 -0.13
N GLY A 233 6.48 3.77 -1.08
CA GLY A 233 5.53 2.70 -0.85
C GLY A 233 6.08 1.35 -1.32
N LEU A 234 5.82 0.30 -0.53
CA LEU A 234 6.19 -1.08 -0.86
C LEU A 234 4.98 -2.02 -0.64
N SER A 235 4.76 -2.98 -1.53
CA SER A 235 3.87 -4.13 -1.23
C SER A 235 4.63 -5.22 -0.49
N TYR A 236 4.00 -5.84 0.50
CA TYR A 236 4.52 -7.01 1.20
C TYR A 236 3.46 -8.10 1.36
N TYR A 237 3.62 -9.17 0.59
CA TYR A 237 2.90 -10.42 0.77
C TYR A 237 3.93 -11.52 1.00
N CYS A 238 3.96 -12.09 2.20
CA CYS A 238 5.03 -13.02 2.58
C CYS A 238 5.18 -14.27 1.67
N PRO A 239 4.14 -14.79 0.97
CA PRO A 239 4.33 -15.88 0.02
C PRO A 239 5.16 -15.49 -1.22
N TRP A 240 5.23 -14.21 -1.55
CA TRP A 240 5.91 -13.69 -2.74
C TRP A 240 7.17 -12.89 -2.40
N HIS A 241 7.14 -12.13 -1.31
CA HIS A 241 8.18 -11.13 -0.98
C HIS A 241 9.12 -11.56 0.15
N GLY A 242 9.13 -12.86 0.46
CA GLY A 242 10.03 -13.44 1.44
C GLY A 242 9.67 -13.12 2.90
N THR A 243 10.67 -13.22 3.78
CA THR A 243 10.44 -13.14 5.23
C THR A 243 10.13 -11.72 5.71
N ILE A 244 9.46 -11.60 6.87
CA ILE A 244 9.17 -10.29 7.49
C ILE A 244 10.48 -9.55 7.83
N ALA A 245 11.53 -10.29 8.22
CA ALA A 245 12.85 -9.72 8.46
C ALA A 245 13.46 -9.11 7.19
N ASN A 246 13.29 -9.77 6.04
CA ASN A 246 13.72 -9.26 4.74
C ASN A 246 13.00 -7.94 4.40
N MET A 247 11.66 -7.90 4.52
CA MET A 247 10.90 -6.67 4.35
C MET A 247 11.38 -5.55 5.27
N GLY A 248 11.66 -5.87 6.54
CA GLY A 248 12.22 -4.91 7.49
C GLY A 248 13.56 -4.32 7.03
N SER A 249 14.45 -5.14 6.47
CA SER A 249 15.72 -4.69 5.89
C SER A 249 15.50 -3.72 4.72
N VAL A 250 14.60 -4.06 3.79
CA VAL A 250 14.27 -3.19 2.65
C VAL A 250 13.70 -1.85 3.12
N VAL A 251 12.80 -1.86 4.09
CA VAL A 251 12.26 -0.64 4.70
C VAL A 251 13.37 0.23 5.28
N ALA A 252 14.30 -0.35 6.04
CA ALA A 252 15.41 0.38 6.64
C ALA A 252 16.36 0.97 5.58
N ASP A 253 16.65 0.24 4.51
CA ASP A 253 17.47 0.75 3.39
C ASP A 253 16.77 1.90 2.67
N MET A 254 15.49 1.73 2.29
CA MET A 254 14.73 2.79 1.63
C MET A 254 14.67 4.07 2.48
N LYS A 255 14.43 3.92 3.79
CA LYS A 255 14.38 5.05 4.74
C LYS A 255 15.72 5.77 4.82
N SER A 256 16.81 5.03 5.04
CA SER A 256 18.14 5.60 5.25
C SER A 256 18.73 6.18 3.97
N ARG A 257 18.56 5.52 2.82
CA ARG A 257 19.12 5.90 1.52
C ARG A 257 18.47 7.15 0.93
N TYR A 258 17.15 7.25 1.02
CA TYR A 258 16.41 8.34 0.38
C TYR A 258 16.03 9.45 1.36
N GLY A 259 16.11 9.21 2.68
CA GLY A 259 15.71 10.18 3.71
C GLY A 259 14.21 10.47 3.70
N LYS A 260 13.41 9.61 3.05
CA LYS A 260 11.96 9.75 2.87
C LYS A 260 11.22 8.83 3.81
N ASN A 261 9.95 9.13 4.09
CA ASN A 261 9.13 8.19 4.85
C ASN A 261 8.85 6.95 4.01
N VAL A 262 8.63 5.82 4.69
CA VAL A 262 8.33 4.53 4.06
C VAL A 262 7.00 4.01 4.60
N ILE A 263 6.19 3.41 3.74
CA ILE A 263 5.00 2.65 4.12
C ILE A 263 4.99 1.28 3.47
N ILE A 264 4.34 0.32 4.12
CA ILE A 264 3.82 -0.86 3.44
C ILE A 264 2.45 -0.49 2.88
N ALA A 265 2.37 -0.27 1.57
CA ALA A 265 1.16 0.20 0.88
C ALA A 265 0.14 -0.92 0.68
N GLU A 266 0.59 -2.17 0.63
CA GLU A 266 -0.27 -3.34 0.59
C GLU A 266 0.32 -4.50 1.39
N THR A 267 -0.53 -5.16 2.18
CA THR A 267 -0.25 -6.44 2.81
C THR A 267 -1.57 -7.11 3.18
N ALA A 268 -1.61 -8.43 3.24
CA ALA A 268 -2.72 -9.20 3.80
C ALA A 268 -2.24 -10.62 4.11
N TYR A 269 -3.06 -11.38 4.85
CA TYR A 269 -2.74 -12.77 5.17
C TYR A 269 -3.99 -13.67 5.13
N PRO A 270 -3.90 -14.89 4.56
CA PRO A 270 -5.03 -15.81 4.52
C PRO A 270 -5.37 -16.39 5.90
N PHE A 271 -6.64 -16.35 6.29
CA PHE A 271 -7.15 -17.04 7.48
C PHE A 271 -7.59 -18.49 7.17
N THR A 272 -7.65 -18.87 5.89
CA THR A 272 -8.02 -20.22 5.41
C THR A 272 -7.44 -20.46 4.01
N SER A 273 -7.30 -21.70 3.59
CA SER A 273 -6.97 -22.07 2.20
C SER A 273 -8.21 -22.35 1.33
N ALA A 274 -9.41 -22.33 1.93
CA ALA A 274 -10.65 -22.59 1.23
C ALA A 274 -11.08 -21.39 0.36
N ASN A 275 -11.85 -21.66 -0.69
CA ASN A 275 -12.53 -20.63 -1.48
C ASN A 275 -13.96 -20.48 -0.99
N ALA A 276 -14.46 -19.25 -0.91
CA ALA A 276 -15.86 -19.00 -0.59
C ALA A 276 -16.81 -19.27 -1.78
N ASP A 277 -16.31 -19.12 -2.99
CA ASP A 277 -17.04 -19.31 -4.24
C ASP A 277 -16.23 -20.18 -5.23
N SER A 278 -16.66 -20.23 -6.49
CA SER A 278 -16.01 -21.04 -7.53
C SER A 278 -14.68 -20.47 -8.03
N THR A 279 -14.32 -19.25 -7.64
CA THR A 279 -13.08 -18.59 -8.04
C THR A 279 -11.97 -18.96 -7.06
N ALA A 280 -10.82 -19.34 -7.60
CA ALA A 280 -9.68 -19.70 -6.76
C ALA A 280 -9.04 -18.46 -6.12
N ASN A 281 -8.75 -18.53 -4.82
CA ASN A 281 -8.02 -17.49 -4.12
C ASN A 281 -6.57 -17.38 -4.60
N SER A 282 -6.05 -16.16 -4.73
CA SER A 282 -4.69 -15.88 -5.22
C SER A 282 -3.60 -16.40 -4.30
N ILE A 283 -3.84 -16.42 -2.99
CA ILE A 283 -2.94 -16.97 -1.98
C ILE A 283 -3.69 -18.00 -1.14
N THR A 284 -3.29 -19.26 -1.23
CA THR A 284 -3.87 -20.37 -0.44
C THR A 284 -2.88 -21.01 0.52
N SER A 285 -1.68 -20.44 0.63
CA SER A 285 -0.61 -20.92 1.52
C SER A 285 -0.17 -19.83 2.49
N GLY A 286 0.27 -20.27 3.67
CA GLY A 286 0.79 -19.41 4.72
C GLY A 286 2.31 -19.32 4.71
N CYS A 287 2.83 -18.45 5.57
CA CYS A 287 4.24 -18.26 5.82
C CYS A 287 4.62 -18.86 7.17
N SER A 288 5.89 -19.27 7.31
CA SER A 288 6.40 -19.93 8.51
C SER A 288 6.06 -19.13 9.78
N GLY A 289 5.54 -19.81 10.79
CA GLY A 289 5.15 -19.21 12.07
C GLY A 289 3.70 -18.75 12.17
N TYR A 290 2.93 -18.70 11.07
CA TYR A 290 1.57 -18.16 11.08
C TYR A 290 0.58 -19.17 10.47
N PRO A 291 -0.22 -19.89 11.28
CA PRO A 291 -1.18 -20.85 10.75
C PRO A 291 -2.30 -20.16 9.96
N LEU A 292 -2.87 -20.84 8.96
CA LEU A 292 -4.09 -20.37 8.26
C LEU A 292 -5.28 -20.44 9.23
N SER A 293 -5.47 -19.36 9.98
CA SER A 293 -6.52 -19.20 10.99
C SER A 293 -6.72 -17.72 11.28
N TRP A 294 -7.82 -17.36 11.96
CA TRP A 294 -8.06 -15.99 12.41
C TRP A 294 -6.95 -15.46 13.33
N GLN A 295 -6.43 -16.30 14.23
CA GLN A 295 -5.31 -15.92 15.09
C GLN A 295 -4.03 -15.74 14.26
N GLY A 296 -3.70 -16.66 13.35
CA GLY A 296 -2.50 -16.54 12.52
C GLY A 296 -2.53 -15.35 11.54
N GLN A 297 -3.70 -14.98 11.01
CA GLN A 297 -3.87 -13.74 10.26
C GLN A 297 -3.56 -12.50 11.13
N ALA A 298 -4.10 -12.46 12.35
CA ALA A 298 -3.85 -11.35 13.27
C ALA A 298 -2.37 -11.29 13.72
N ASP A 299 -1.76 -12.44 14.01
CA ASP A 299 -0.36 -12.55 14.41
C ASP A 299 0.57 -12.12 13.29
N ASN A 300 0.29 -12.54 12.05
CA ASN A 300 1.07 -12.13 10.88
C ASN A 300 0.99 -10.61 10.67
N PHE A 301 -0.22 -10.05 10.69
CA PHE A 301 -0.40 -8.62 10.52
C PHE A 301 0.25 -7.80 11.65
N THR A 302 0.20 -8.30 12.88
CA THR A 302 0.91 -7.71 14.03
C THR A 302 2.42 -7.74 13.81
N ALA A 303 2.98 -8.85 13.33
CA ALA A 303 4.40 -8.97 13.05
C ALA A 303 4.87 -8.06 11.90
N VAL A 304 4.07 -7.91 10.85
CA VAL A 304 4.34 -6.96 9.75
C VAL A 304 4.38 -5.53 10.28
N GLN A 305 3.38 -5.11 11.07
CA GLN A 305 3.35 -3.79 11.70
C GLN A 305 4.57 -3.55 12.60
N ASN A 306 4.92 -4.54 13.43
CA ASN A 306 6.07 -4.45 14.33
C ASN A 306 7.39 -4.32 13.56
N ALA A 307 7.60 -5.12 12.52
CA ALA A 307 8.80 -5.06 11.71
C ALA A 307 8.89 -3.74 10.92
N ALA A 308 7.80 -3.30 10.30
CA ALA A 308 7.74 -2.02 9.60
C ALA A 308 8.08 -0.85 10.56
N ARG A 309 7.42 -0.81 11.73
CA ARG A 309 7.66 0.20 12.77
C ARG A 309 9.10 0.22 13.26
N SER A 310 9.66 -0.97 13.56
CA SER A 310 11.02 -1.12 14.10
C SER A 310 12.10 -0.71 13.09
N ASN A 311 11.79 -0.78 11.79
CA ASN A 311 12.70 -0.40 10.71
C ASN A 311 12.43 1.01 10.14
N GLY A 312 11.54 1.79 10.78
CA GLY A 312 11.35 3.20 10.48
C GLY A 312 10.28 3.53 9.43
N ALA A 313 9.43 2.57 9.06
CA ALA A 313 8.20 2.88 8.33
C ALA A 313 7.23 3.68 9.22
N ILE A 314 6.40 4.50 8.59
CA ILE A 314 5.37 5.31 9.26
C ILE A 314 3.97 4.74 9.07
N GLY A 315 3.81 3.65 8.33
CA GLY A 315 2.49 3.14 7.96
C GLY A 315 2.47 1.74 7.39
N VAL A 316 1.33 1.09 7.58
CA VAL A 316 1.00 -0.22 7.00
C VAL A 316 -0.47 -0.18 6.58
N PHE A 317 -0.74 -0.59 5.36
CA PHE A 317 -2.08 -0.67 4.77
C PHE A 317 -2.46 -2.12 4.51
N TYR A 318 -3.53 -2.58 5.15
CA TYR A 318 -4.11 -3.90 4.85
C TYR A 318 -4.89 -3.80 3.53
N TRP A 319 -4.61 -4.68 2.58
CA TRP A 319 -5.28 -4.66 1.28
C TRP A 319 -6.59 -5.46 1.30
N GLU A 320 -7.68 -4.80 0.96
CA GLU A 320 -9.02 -5.35 0.83
C GLU A 320 -9.51 -6.15 2.06
N PRO A 321 -9.47 -5.59 3.28
CA PRO A 321 -9.94 -6.28 4.47
C PRO A 321 -11.46 -6.54 4.40
N THR A 322 -12.21 -5.76 3.62
CA THR A 322 -13.68 -5.85 3.50
C THR A 322 -14.18 -6.78 2.40
N TRP A 323 -13.28 -7.33 1.58
CA TRP A 323 -13.65 -8.06 0.36
C TRP A 323 -13.87 -9.54 0.64
N TYR A 324 -14.87 -9.87 1.46
CA TYR A 324 -15.39 -11.25 1.53
C TYR A 324 -16.29 -11.53 0.30
N ALA A 325 -16.55 -12.81 0.01
CA ALA A 325 -17.36 -13.17 -1.16
C ALA A 325 -18.81 -12.68 -1.05
N VAL A 326 -19.19 -11.80 -1.98
CA VAL A 326 -20.53 -11.26 -2.17
C VAL A 326 -20.87 -11.47 -3.63
N THR A 327 -22.02 -12.11 -3.92
CA THR A 327 -22.44 -12.36 -5.29
C THR A 327 -22.49 -11.06 -6.09
N GLY A 328 -21.78 -11.04 -7.21
CA GLY A 328 -21.66 -9.87 -8.07
C GLY A 328 -20.56 -8.87 -7.70
N ASN A 329 -19.75 -9.13 -6.66
CA ASN A 329 -18.62 -8.29 -6.28
C ASN A 329 -17.27 -8.93 -6.66
N GLY A 330 -17.13 -9.32 -7.93
CA GLY A 330 -15.98 -10.07 -8.40
C GLY A 330 -14.74 -9.23 -8.75
N TRP A 331 -13.63 -9.90 -9.05
CA TRP A 331 -12.33 -9.26 -9.28
C TRP A 331 -12.17 -8.66 -10.68
N ASP A 332 -12.78 -9.26 -11.72
CA ASP A 332 -12.65 -8.81 -13.10
C ASP A 332 -13.65 -7.68 -13.40
N PRO A 333 -13.23 -6.44 -13.69
CA PRO A 333 -14.15 -5.35 -13.98
C PRO A 333 -14.98 -5.55 -15.26
N THR A 334 -14.54 -6.37 -16.20
CA THR A 334 -15.27 -6.66 -17.45
C THR A 334 -16.36 -7.73 -17.28
N ASN A 335 -16.25 -8.53 -16.21
CA ASN A 335 -17.21 -9.58 -15.85
C ASN A 335 -17.52 -9.57 -14.34
N ILE A 336 -17.64 -8.37 -13.75
CA ILE A 336 -17.67 -8.20 -12.28
C ILE A 336 -18.82 -8.94 -11.59
N ASN A 337 -19.90 -9.20 -12.34
CA ASN A 337 -21.06 -9.92 -11.82
C ASN A 337 -20.80 -11.43 -11.63
N ASN A 338 -19.87 -12.02 -12.39
CA ASN A 338 -19.69 -13.47 -12.46
C ASN A 338 -18.25 -13.95 -12.22
N SER A 339 -17.28 -13.04 -12.08
CA SER A 339 -15.87 -13.41 -11.94
C SER A 339 -15.49 -13.96 -10.57
N GLY A 340 -16.39 -13.88 -9.59
CA GLY A 340 -16.16 -14.32 -8.21
C GLY A 340 -15.01 -13.57 -7.53
N ASN A 341 -14.67 -13.98 -6.31
CA ASN A 341 -13.71 -13.28 -5.47
C ASN A 341 -12.45 -14.14 -5.26
N GLY A 342 -11.31 -13.70 -5.80
CA GLY A 342 -10.01 -14.35 -5.61
C GLY A 342 -9.27 -13.93 -4.33
N TRP A 343 -9.93 -13.21 -3.41
CA TRP A 343 -9.34 -12.66 -2.19
C TRP A 343 -10.13 -12.92 -0.92
N ASP A 344 -11.22 -13.70 -1.00
CA ASP A 344 -12.19 -13.84 0.09
C ASP A 344 -11.57 -14.41 1.38
N ASN A 345 -10.51 -15.21 1.25
CA ASN A 345 -9.82 -15.87 2.35
C ASN A 345 -8.80 -14.97 3.06
N MET A 346 -8.55 -13.77 2.53
CA MET A 346 -7.63 -12.78 3.09
C MET A 346 -8.36 -11.56 3.66
N ALA A 347 -9.67 -11.46 3.46
CA ALA A 347 -10.51 -10.49 4.15
C ALA A 347 -10.38 -10.64 5.69
N VAL A 348 -10.63 -9.55 6.40
CA VAL A 348 -10.69 -9.55 7.88
C VAL A 348 -12.10 -9.81 8.38
N PHE A 349 -13.04 -10.01 7.46
CA PHE A 349 -14.40 -10.45 7.73
C PHE A 349 -14.59 -11.85 7.16
N ASN A 350 -15.27 -12.72 7.91
CA ASN A 350 -15.65 -14.03 7.40
C ASN A 350 -16.72 -13.89 6.31
N TRP A 351 -17.07 -15.00 5.64
CA TRP A 351 -18.03 -14.99 4.53
C TRP A 351 -19.50 -14.68 4.92
N THR A 352 -19.76 -14.43 6.20
CA THR A 352 -21.03 -13.92 6.72
C THR A 352 -20.94 -12.47 7.21
N GLY A 353 -19.79 -11.82 7.03
CA GLY A 353 -19.55 -10.44 7.40
C GLY A 353 -19.10 -10.21 8.85
N ASN A 354 -18.77 -11.25 9.62
CA ASN A 354 -18.28 -11.09 11.00
C ASN A 354 -16.77 -10.84 11.00
N VAL A 355 -16.34 -9.79 11.71
CA VAL A 355 -14.93 -9.40 11.75
C VAL A 355 -14.07 -10.36 12.58
N ASN A 356 -12.81 -10.53 12.19
CA ASN A 356 -11.77 -11.17 12.99
C ASN A 356 -11.61 -10.40 14.31
N PRO A 357 -11.94 -10.96 15.49
CA PRO A 357 -11.83 -10.24 16.75
C PRO A 357 -10.38 -9.98 17.17
N ASN A 358 -9.43 -10.74 16.63
CA ASN A 358 -8.02 -10.71 17.02
C ASN A 358 -7.22 -9.67 16.24
N ILE A 359 -7.71 -9.22 15.08
CA ILE A 359 -6.95 -8.29 14.23
C ILE A 359 -7.06 -6.86 14.75
N LYS A 360 -5.92 -6.15 14.78
CA LYS A 360 -5.83 -4.76 15.21
C LYS A 360 -4.80 -4.00 14.38
N TRP A 361 -5.08 -2.71 14.20
CA TRP A 361 -4.12 -1.73 13.73
C TRP A 361 -3.53 -1.03 14.96
N THR A 362 -2.21 -1.08 15.10
CA THR A 362 -1.51 -0.61 16.30
C THR A 362 -0.54 0.52 15.94
N PRO A 363 -0.57 1.65 16.66
CA PRO A 363 0.33 2.78 16.41
C PRO A 363 1.79 2.42 16.70
#